data_AF-A0A1B9YFZ7-F1
#
_entry.id   AF-A0A1B9YFZ7-F1
#
_cell.length_a   1.000
_cell.length_b   1.000
_cell.length_c   1.000
_cell.angle_alpha   90.00
_cell.angle_beta   90.00
_cell.angle_gamma   90.00
#
_symmetry.space_group_name_H-M   'P 1'
#
loop_
_entity.id
_entity.type
_entity.pdbx_description
1 polymer ?
#
loop_
_entity_poly.entity_id
_entity_poly.type
_entity_poly.pdbx_seq_one_letter_code
_entity_poly.pdbx_strand_id
1 'polypeptide(L)' 'MTTGKSRAELTQIADAALRSQPGCETASVPAVRALPNIREGRNWEIPNVVLGDSLISDVDRAVMSVHRRLGRRFYLKGD' A
#
# COMPACT_ATOMS: atom_id res chain seq x y z
N MET A 1 1.88 -18.56 0.87
CA MET A 1 2.67 -18.32 -0.35
C MET A 1 2.44 -16.89 -0.79
N THR A 2 3.47 -16.04 -0.81
CA THR A 2 3.35 -14.63 -1.22
C THR A 2 3.55 -14.52 -2.73
N THR A 3 2.88 -13.58 -3.38
CA THR A 3 2.95 -13.35 -4.83
C THR A 3 3.81 -12.12 -5.12
N GLY A 4 4.80 -12.26 -5.99
CA GLY A 4 5.65 -11.15 -6.39
C GLY A 4 4.94 -10.22 -7.36
N LYS A 5 4.92 -8.92 -7.04
CA LYS A 5 4.34 -7.87 -7.89
C LYS A 5 5.37 -6.82 -8.26
N SER A 6 5.24 -6.28 -9.48
CA SER A 6 6.01 -5.09 -9.86
C SER A 6 5.58 -3.88 -9.03
N ARG A 7 6.42 -2.84 -9.00
CA ARG A 7 6.10 -1.60 -8.29
C ARG A 7 4.79 -0.96 -8.77
N ALA A 8 4.57 -0.95 -10.08
CA ALA A 8 3.36 -0.39 -10.68
C ALA A 8 2.10 -1.17 -10.26
N GLU A 9 2.13 -2.51 -10.39
CA GLU A 9 1.01 -3.36 -9.98
C GLU A 9 0.72 -3.24 -8.49
N LEU A 10 1.76 -3.25 -7.65
CA LEU A 10 1.59 -3.19 -6.20
C LEU A 10 1.05 -1.82 -5.76
N THR A 11 1.46 -0.74 -6.44
CA THR A 11 0.90 0.60 -6.23
C THR A 11 -0.58 0.63 -6.57
N GLN A 12 -0.99 0.09 -7.73
CA GLN A 12 -2.40 0.03 -8.12
C GLN A 12 -3.25 -0.80 -7.15
N ILE A 13 -2.73 -1.94 -6.69
CA ILE A 13 -3.42 -2.78 -5.70
C ILE A 13 -3.55 -2.04 -4.36
N ALA A 14 -2.50 -1.35 -3.92
CA ALA A 14 -2.53 -0.57 -2.68
C ALA A 14 -3.50 0.62 -2.77
N ASP A 15 -3.49 1.34 -3.89
CA ASP A 15 -4.39 2.47 -4.18
C ASP A 15 -5.86 2.02 -4.19
N ALA A 16 -6.19 0.96 -4.93
CA ALA A 16 -7.54 0.41 -4.99
C ALA A 16 -8.02 -0.11 -3.61
N ALA A 17 -7.13 -0.76 -2.86
CA ALA A 17 -7.45 -1.24 -1.51
C ALA A 17 -7.69 -0.09 -0.52
N LEU A 18 -6.93 1.01 -0.65
CA LEU A 18 -7.11 2.21 0.16
C LEU A 18 -8.46 2.87 -0.13
N ARG A 19 -8.80 3.09 -1.41
CA ARG A 19 -10.09 3.68 -1.83
C ARG A 19 -11.30 2.83 -1.47
N SER A 20 -11.09 1.53 -1.25
CA SER A 20 -12.14 0.62 -0.79
C SER A 20 -12.33 0.66 0.74
N GLN A 21 -11.56 1.46 1.48
CA GLN A 21 -11.79 1.70 2.90
C GLN A 21 -12.80 2.85 3.08
N PRO A 22 -13.69 2.76 4.09
CA PRO A 22 -14.69 3.80 4.33
C PRO A 22 -14.01 5.13 4.69
N GLY A 23 -14.45 6.21 4.05
CA GLY A 23 -13.90 7.56 4.28
C GLY A 23 -12.54 7.81 3.64
N CYS A 24 -12.10 6.94 2.72
CA CYS A 24 -10.85 7.03 1.97
C CYS A 24 -11.06 7.02 0.45
N GLU A 25 -12.29 7.25 -0.02
CA GLU A 25 -12.70 7.08 -1.42
C GLU A 25 -11.90 8.00 -2.37
N THR A 26 -11.53 9.19 -1.88
CA THR A 26 -10.74 10.20 -2.61
C THR A 26 -9.24 10.12 -2.31
N ALA A 27 -8.84 9.27 -1.35
CA ALA A 27 -7.44 9.09 -1.01
C ALA A 27 -6.70 8.32 -2.12
N SER A 28 -5.38 8.51 -2.22
CA SER A 28 -4.59 7.84 -3.23
C SER A 28 -3.17 7.52 -2.78
N VAL A 29 -2.66 6.37 -3.23
CA VAL A 29 -1.28 5.94 -3.01
C VAL A 29 -0.47 6.26 -4.27
N PRO A 30 0.39 7.30 -4.27
CA PRO A 30 1.13 7.70 -5.45
C PRO A 30 2.21 6.68 -5.84
N ALA A 31 2.88 6.08 -4.85
CA ALA A 31 3.88 5.06 -5.09
C ALA A 31 4.15 4.24 -3.83
N VAL A 32 4.30 2.92 -3.98
CA VAL A 32 4.95 2.10 -2.95
C VAL A 32 6.47 2.23 -3.05
N ARG A 33 7.16 2.02 -1.94
CA ARG A 33 8.63 2.05 -1.84
C ARG A 33 9.17 0.72 -1.34
N ALA A 34 10.26 0.25 -1.93
CA ALA A 34 11.00 -0.91 -1.44
C ALA A 34 11.68 -0.57 -0.11
N LEU A 35 11.60 -1.47 0.86
CA LEU A 35 12.37 -1.35 2.10
C LEU A 35 13.82 -1.79 1.84
N PRO A 36 14.82 -0.96 2.19
CA PRO A 36 16.21 -1.36 2.05
C PRO A 36 16.49 -2.58 2.95
N ASN A 37 17.32 -3.50 2.45
CA ASN A 37 17.79 -4.69 3.16
C ASN A 37 16.74 -5.78 3.48
N ILE A 38 15.51 -5.66 2.99
CA ILE A 38 14.49 -6.73 3.12
C ILE A 38 14.27 -7.35 1.74
N ARG A 39 14.69 -8.61 1.57
CA ARG A 39 14.57 -9.33 0.29
C ARG A 39 13.35 -10.23 0.19
N GLU A 40 12.73 -10.56 1.33
CA GLU A 40 11.62 -11.50 1.41
C GLU A 40 10.51 -10.99 2.34
N GLY A 41 9.28 -11.45 2.11
CA GLY A 41 8.12 -11.06 2.90
C GLY A 41 7.65 -9.63 2.63
N ARG A 42 7.46 -8.84 3.70
CA ARG A 42 6.91 -7.47 3.63
C ARG A 42 8.03 -6.48 3.34
N ASN A 43 8.59 -6.55 2.14
CA ASN A 43 9.75 -5.79 1.68
C ASN A 43 9.42 -4.41 1.09
N TRP A 44 8.26 -3.85 1.42
CA TRP A 44 7.79 -2.59 0.87
C TRP A 44 6.91 -1.84 1.85
N GLU A 45 6.74 -0.54 1.62
CA GLU A 45 5.93 0.37 2.42
C GLU A 45 5.18 1.40 1.56
N ILE A 46 4.25 2.12 2.20
CA ILE A 46 3.51 3.25 1.62
C ILE A 46 4.05 4.52 2.28
N PRO A 47 5.00 5.24 1.66
CA PRO A 47 5.66 6.37 2.29
C PRO A 47 4.79 7.62 2.35
N ASN A 48 3.89 7.80 1.39
CA ASN A 48 3.04 8.98 1.27
C ASN A 48 1.65 8.55 0.79
N VAL A 49 0.64 9.30 1.21
CA VAL A 49 -0.74 9.18 0.75
C VAL A 49 -1.29 10.56 0.50
N VAL A 50 -1.98 10.72 -0.64
CA VAL A 50 -2.75 11.92 -0.94
C VAL A 50 -4.13 11.75 -0.31
N LEU A 51 -4.55 12.71 0.53
CA LEU A 51 -5.79 12.59 1.29
C LEU A 51 -7.05 12.86 0.44
N GLY A 52 -6.98 13.82 -0.49
CA GLY A 52 -8.17 14.35 -1.13
C GLY A 52 -9.09 15.01 -0.09
N ASP A 53 -10.35 14.59 -0.05
CA ASP A 53 -11.36 15.02 0.93
C ASP A 53 -11.45 14.09 2.15
N SER A 54 -10.56 13.08 2.22
CA SER A 54 -10.56 12.07 3.28
C SER A 54 -9.98 12.62 4.58
N LEU A 55 -10.49 12.17 5.73
CA LEU A 55 -9.93 12.53 7.03
C LEU A 55 -8.60 11.81 7.28
N ILE A 56 -7.62 12.53 7.83
CA ILE A 56 -6.29 11.99 8.18
C ILE A 56 -6.41 10.75 9.08
N SER A 57 -7.34 10.75 10.05
CA SER A 57 -7.56 9.64 10.97
C SER A 57 -8.07 8.37 10.29
N ASP A 58 -8.90 8.52 9.26
CA ASP A 58 -9.43 7.38 8.52
C ASP A 58 -8.38 6.83 7.56
N VAL A 59 -7.63 7.72 6.91
CA VAL A 59 -6.51 7.34 6.06
C VAL A 59 -5.42 6.62 6.86
N ASP A 60 -5.04 7.09 8.04
CA ASP A 60 -4.03 6.43 8.88
C ASP A 60 -4.44 4.98 9.24
N ARG A 61 -5.68 4.81 9.71
CA ARG A 61 -6.25 3.49 10.00
C ARG A 61 -6.29 2.60 8.74
N ALA A 62 -6.70 3.17 7.62
CA ALA A 62 -6.81 2.48 6.35
C ALA A 62 -5.44 2.02 5.83
N VAL A 63 -4.41 2.88 5.88
CA VAL A 63 -3.04 2.54 5.48
C VAL A 63 -2.49 1.39 6.32
N MET A 64 -2.68 1.43 7.64
CA MET A 64 -2.25 0.33 8.52
C MET A 64 -2.94 -0.99 8.18
N SER A 65 -4.24 -0.95 7.90
CA SER A 65 -5.03 -2.13 7.48
C SER A 65 -4.58 -2.69 6.13
N VAL A 66 -4.46 -1.82 5.12
CA VAL A 66 -4.03 -2.16 3.76
C VAL A 66 -2.63 -2.74 3.78
N HIS A 67 -1.68 -2.08 4.43
CA HIS A 67 -0.30 -2.54 4.51
C HIS A 67 -0.21 -3.89 5.22
N ARG A 68 -1.02 -4.13 6.27
CA ARG A 68 -1.02 -5.42 7.02
C ARG A 68 -1.61 -6.55 6.19
N ARG A 69 -2.70 -6.29 5.48
CA ARG A 69 -3.39 -7.28 4.63
C ARG A 69 -2.57 -7.62 3.38
N LEU A 70 -2.08 -6.60 2.67
CA LEU A 70 -1.33 -6.77 1.43
C LEU A 70 0.09 -7.26 1.68
N GLY A 71 0.76 -6.79 2.73
CA GLY A 71 2.12 -7.22 3.07
C GLY A 71 2.27 -8.71 3.42
N ARG A 72 1.15 -9.40 3.71
CA ARG A 72 1.11 -10.86 3.89
C ARG A 72 0.86 -11.65 2.60
N ARG A 73 0.39 -10.97 1.55
CA ARG A 73 0.01 -11.56 0.26
C ARG A 73 1.00 -11.24 -0.84
N PHE A 74 1.55 -10.03 -0.84
CA PHE A 74 2.36 -9.50 -1.91
C PHE A 74 3.71 -9.01 -1.40
N TYR A 75 4.75 -9.35 -2.15
CA TYR A 75 6.07 -8.76 -2.02
C TYR A 75 6.42 -8.00 -3.30
N LEU A 76 7.24 -6.97 -3.16
CA LEU A 76 7.75 -6.21 -4.29
C LEU A 76 8.87 -7.02 -4.94
N LYS A 77 8.75 -7.29 -6.25
CA LYS A 77 9.87 -7.85 -7.01
C LYS A 77 10.97 -6.79 -7.07
N GLY A 78 12.21 -7.21 -6.81
CA GLY A 78 13.36 -6.38 -7.18
C GLY A 78 13.29 -6.12 -8.68
N ASP A 79 13.50 -4.87 -9.07
CA ASP A 79 13.64 -4.46 -10.48
C ASP A 79 14.84 -5.19 -11.11
#